data_AF-A0A7J7HVU3-F1
#
_entry.id   AF-A0A7J7HVU3-F1
#
_cell.length_a   1.000
_cell.length_b   1.000
_cell.length_c   1.000
_cell.angle_alpha   90.00
_cell.angle_beta   90.00
_cell.angle_gamma   90.00
#
_symmetry.space_group_name_H-M   'P 1'
#
loop_
_entity.id
_entity.type
_entity.pdbx_description
1 polymer ?
#
loop_
_entity_poly.entity_id
_entity_poly.type
_entity_poly.pdbx_seq_one_letter_code
_entity_poly.pdbx_strand_id
1 'polypeptide(L)'
;MGREKINKQSKQKDKNRPESSAGEPNLQRAIELVTSLISLSHSIKVFAVKWQSIRNKLEDLLSCLTAVGNCDSGENPSLSGKVSAILDTINECSDLAKRCVEISYSGKLLMQSDLDIICAKFDTHIKNLSEIYTSGLIRDSYCHCCFEAERRSFS
;
A
#
# COMPACT_ATOMS: atom_id res chain seq x y z
N MET A 1 16.61 63.90 -26.73
CA MET A 1 16.72 62.45 -26.99
C MET A 1 15.85 61.74 -25.96
N GLY A 2 14.84 61.02 -26.41
CA GLY A 2 13.84 60.38 -25.54
C GLY A 2 14.01 58.87 -25.43
N ARG A 3 13.31 58.34 -24.42
CA ARG A 3 12.91 56.94 -24.15
C ARG A 3 13.82 56.09 -23.27
N GLU A 4 13.59 56.27 -21.98
CA GLU A 4 13.40 55.22 -20.97
C GLU A 4 12.70 53.96 -21.49
N LYS A 5 13.21 52.76 -21.17
CA LYS A 5 12.42 51.59 -20.71
C LYS A 5 13.26 50.64 -19.85
N ILE A 6 12.65 50.30 -18.72
CA ILE A 6 13.03 49.37 -17.67
C ILE A 6 12.64 47.96 -18.15
N ASN A 7 13.46 46.93 -17.93
CA ASN A 7 12.93 45.57 -17.84
C ASN A 7 13.69 44.72 -16.82
N LYS A 8 12.98 44.40 -15.74
CA LYS A 8 13.24 43.28 -14.84
C LYS A 8 13.07 41.98 -15.61
N GLN A 9 13.96 41.02 -15.41
CA GLN A 9 13.54 39.62 -15.47
C GLN A 9 14.25 38.80 -14.40
N SER A 10 13.44 38.37 -13.44
CA SER A 10 13.75 37.39 -12.41
C SER A 10 13.80 35.97 -12.99
N LYS A 11 14.34 35.07 -12.16
CA LYS A 11 14.11 33.62 -12.06
C LYS A 11 15.05 32.73 -12.88
N GLN A 12 15.92 32.04 -12.16
CA GLN A 12 16.12 30.61 -12.35
C GLN A 12 15.88 29.93 -11.00
N LYS A 13 14.68 29.37 -10.85
CA LYS A 13 14.29 28.46 -9.77
C LYS A 13 14.63 27.07 -10.33
N ASP A 14 15.77 26.53 -9.90
CA ASP A 14 16.17 25.18 -10.25
C ASP A 14 15.19 24.21 -9.61
N LYS A 15 14.27 23.70 -10.44
CA LYS A 15 13.26 22.71 -10.07
C LYS A 15 13.77 21.37 -10.57
N ASN A 16 14.79 20.83 -9.89
CA ASN A 16 15.09 19.41 -9.99
C ASN A 16 14.05 18.66 -9.13
N ARG A 17 12.99 18.18 -9.78
CA ARG A 17 12.10 17.15 -9.25
C ARG A 17 11.86 16.19 -10.40
N PRO A 18 12.29 14.92 -10.29
CA PRO A 18 11.99 13.91 -11.31
C PRO A 18 10.48 13.79 -11.49
N GLU A 19 10.14 13.55 -12.73
CA GLU A 19 8.80 13.54 -13.29
C GLU A 19 7.89 12.60 -12.50
N SER A 20 6.79 13.18 -12.02
CA SER A 20 5.74 12.47 -11.31
C SER A 20 4.93 11.68 -12.34
N SER A 21 5.32 10.44 -12.58
CA SER A 21 4.40 9.37 -12.98
C SER A 21 3.18 9.43 -12.07
N ALA A 22 2.00 9.68 -12.62
CA ALA A 22 0.78 9.90 -11.84
C ALA A 22 0.22 8.62 -11.20
N GLY A 23 0.79 7.44 -11.55
CA GLY A 23 0.44 6.14 -10.97
C GLY A 23 1.29 5.74 -9.74
N GLU A 24 2.57 6.13 -9.70
CA GLU A 24 3.50 5.85 -8.60
C GLU A 24 3.16 6.48 -7.23
N PRO A 25 2.59 7.69 -7.09
CA PRO A 25 2.41 8.31 -5.78
C PRO A 25 1.43 7.53 -4.91
N ASN A 26 0.46 6.83 -5.49
CA ASN A 26 -0.52 6.06 -4.73
C ASN A 26 0.07 4.74 -4.23
N LEU A 27 0.92 4.09 -5.03
CA LEU A 27 1.57 2.85 -4.65
C LEU A 27 2.59 3.09 -3.54
N GLN A 28 3.44 4.11 -3.70
CA GLN A 28 4.39 4.50 -2.65
C GLN A 28 3.67 4.89 -1.35
N ARG A 29 2.57 5.64 -1.46
CA ARG A 29 1.73 5.99 -0.31
C ARG A 29 1.10 4.76 0.35
N ALA A 30 0.69 3.76 -0.43
CA ALA A 30 0.15 2.52 0.12
C ALA A 30 1.21 1.75 0.92
N ILE A 31 2.44 1.63 0.39
CA ILE A 31 3.59 1.01 1.07
C ILE A 31 3.87 1.71 2.41
N GLU A 32 3.94 3.04 2.41
CA GLU A 32 4.17 3.83 3.62
C GLU A 32 3.06 3.63 4.66
N LEU A 33 1.80 3.64 4.23
CA LEU A 33 0.66 3.44 5.12
C LEU A 33 0.61 2.03 5.69
N VAL A 34 0.89 0.99 4.88
CA VAL A 34 0.98 -0.40 5.35
C VAL A 34 2.08 -0.53 6.41
N THR A 35 3.26 0.03 6.15
CA THR A 35 4.39 0.01 7.08
C THR A 35 4.05 0.71 8.40
N SER A 36 3.40 1.88 8.32
CA SER A 36 2.94 2.61 9.49
C SER A 36 1.87 1.83 10.27
N LEU A 37 0.96 1.14 9.57
CA LEU A 37 -0.10 0.35 10.18
C LEU A 37 0.45 -0.91 10.85
N ILE A 38 1.43 -1.59 10.26
CA ILE A 38 2.17 -2.69 10.90
C ILE A 38 2.76 -2.17 12.21
N SER A 39 3.50 -1.07 12.18
CA SER A 39 4.08 -0.45 13.38
C SER A 39 3.02 -0.11 14.45
N LEU A 40 1.88 0.45 14.04
CA LEU A 40 0.76 0.73 14.93
C LEU A 40 0.18 -0.55 15.55
N SER A 41 0.02 -1.61 14.75
CA SER A 41 -0.54 -2.88 15.20
C SER A 41 0.32 -3.58 16.26
N HIS A 42 1.64 -3.36 16.27
CA HIS A 42 2.51 -3.83 17.35
C HIS A 42 2.22 -3.20 18.71
N SER A 43 1.64 -1.99 18.72
CA SER A 43 1.24 -1.31 19.96
C SER A 43 -0.10 -1.83 20.53
N ILE A 44 -0.85 -2.62 19.75
CA ILE A 44 -2.15 -3.13 20.14
C ILE A 44 -2.01 -4.37 21.01
N LYS A 45 -2.56 -4.31 22.23
CA LYS A 45 -2.54 -5.42 23.20
C LYS A 45 -3.81 -6.28 23.19
N VAL A 46 -4.89 -5.78 22.59
CA VAL A 46 -6.18 -6.48 22.48
C VAL A 46 -6.23 -7.34 21.22
N PHE A 47 -6.96 -8.45 21.25
CA PHE A 47 -7.14 -9.35 20.09
C PHE A 47 -5.82 -9.79 19.43
N ALA A 48 -4.79 -10.07 20.24
CA ALA A 48 -3.43 -10.35 19.76
C ALA A 48 -3.37 -11.37 18.61
N VAL A 49 -4.11 -12.48 18.71
CA VAL A 49 -4.15 -13.51 17.65
C VAL A 49 -4.68 -12.96 16.33
N LYS A 50 -5.76 -12.17 16.34
CA LYS A 50 -6.31 -11.56 15.11
C LYS A 50 -5.35 -10.53 14.53
N TRP A 51 -4.74 -9.69 15.37
CA TRP A 51 -3.75 -8.71 14.92
C TRP A 51 -2.45 -9.35 14.42
N GLN A 52 -2.08 -10.52 14.92
CA GLN A 52 -0.99 -11.32 14.33
C GLN A 52 -1.36 -11.76 12.92
N SER A 53 -2.57 -12.32 12.70
CA SER A 53 -3.02 -12.68 11.35
C SER A 53 -3.08 -11.47 10.42
N ILE A 54 -3.62 -10.34 10.87
CA ILE A 54 -3.68 -9.10 10.08
C ILE A 54 -2.28 -8.61 9.73
N ARG A 55 -1.32 -8.65 10.68
CA ARG A 55 0.07 -8.28 10.41
C ARG A 55 0.70 -9.13 9.32
N ASN A 56 0.56 -10.46 9.40
CA ASN A 56 1.08 -11.34 8.36
C ASN A 56 0.52 -10.98 6.98
N LYS A 57 -0.79 -10.64 6.91
CA LYS A 57 -1.42 -10.19 5.65
C LYS A 57 -0.93 -8.82 5.20
N LEU A 58 -0.67 -7.90 6.12
CA LEU A 58 -0.10 -6.59 5.79
C LEU A 58 1.33 -6.73 5.25
N GLU A 59 2.17 -7.60 5.82
CA GLU A 59 3.51 -7.91 5.33
C GLU A 59 3.48 -8.56 3.94
N ASP A 60 2.57 -9.53 3.72
CA ASP A 60 2.34 -10.14 2.42
C ASP A 60 1.92 -9.08 1.38
N LEU A 61 1.00 -8.19 1.76
CA LEU A 61 0.53 -7.10 0.91
C LEU A 61 1.64 -6.10 0.59
N LEU A 62 2.47 -5.75 1.57
CA LEU A 62 3.62 -4.86 1.41
C LEU A 62 4.61 -5.43 0.38
N SER A 63 4.88 -6.73 0.49
CA SER A 63 5.74 -7.47 -0.44
C SER A 63 5.15 -7.48 -1.86
N CYS A 64 3.84 -7.73 -1.99
CA CYS A 64 3.14 -7.63 -3.28
C CYS A 64 3.22 -6.22 -3.89
N LEU A 65 2.93 -5.19 -3.11
CA LEU A 65 2.95 -3.79 -3.59
C LEU A 65 4.35 -3.38 -4.05
N THR A 66 5.39 -3.77 -3.31
CA THR A 66 6.79 -3.51 -3.67
C THR A 66 7.19 -4.26 -4.94
N ALA A 67 6.81 -5.53 -5.07
CA ALA A 67 7.08 -6.32 -6.26
C ALA A 67 6.40 -5.73 -7.51
N VAL A 68 5.16 -5.30 -7.37
CA VAL A 68 4.40 -4.67 -8.45
C VAL A 68 4.96 -3.29 -8.81
N GLY A 69 5.41 -2.50 -7.83
CA GLY A 69 6.06 -1.21 -8.08
C GLY A 69 7.40 -1.31 -8.80
N ASN A 70 8.15 -2.40 -8.58
CA ASN A 70 9.41 -2.67 -9.28
C ASN A 70 9.22 -3.25 -10.69
N CYS A 71 8.05 -3.81 -10.99
CA CYS A 71 7.70 -4.21 -12.35
C CYS A 71 7.36 -2.96 -13.15
N ASP A 72 8.25 -2.57 -14.06
CA ASP A 72 8.10 -1.49 -15.05
C ASP A 72 7.03 -1.83 -16.12
N SER A 73 5.90 -2.41 -15.70
CA SER A 73 4.79 -2.78 -16.57
C SER A 73 3.90 -1.54 -16.70
N GLY A 74 4.09 -0.83 -17.80
CA GLY A 74 3.46 0.45 -18.12
C GLY A 74 2.02 0.59 -17.62
N GLU A 75 1.72 1.79 -17.12
CA GLU A 75 0.43 2.34 -16.69
C GLU A 75 -0.77 1.39 -16.89
N ASN A 76 -0.90 0.37 -16.05
CA ASN A 76 -2.07 -0.50 -16.05
C ASN A 76 -3.19 0.24 -15.28
N PRO A 77 -4.23 0.78 -15.94
CA PRO A 77 -5.30 1.49 -15.24
C PRO A 77 -6.01 0.59 -14.21
N SER A 78 -6.03 -0.72 -14.45
CA SER A 78 -6.55 -1.73 -13.52
C SER A 78 -5.73 -1.86 -12.23
N LEU A 79 -4.43 -1.59 -12.27
CA LEU A 79 -3.58 -1.59 -11.09
C LEU A 79 -3.87 -0.37 -10.21
N SER A 80 -3.96 0.81 -10.81
CA SER A 80 -4.30 2.06 -10.10
C SER A 80 -5.62 1.93 -9.31
N GLY A 81 -6.66 1.37 -9.94
CA GLY A 81 -7.95 1.12 -9.28
C GLY A 81 -7.84 0.16 -8.08
N LYS A 82 -7.02 -0.88 -8.18
CA LYS A 82 -6.81 -1.83 -7.08
C LYS A 82 -5.95 -1.24 -5.97
N VAL A 83 -4.92 -0.45 -6.28
CA VAL A 83 -4.13 0.29 -5.29
C VAL A 83 -5.02 1.26 -4.52
N SER A 84 -5.97 1.93 -5.18
CA SER A 84 -6.96 2.77 -4.49
C SER A 84 -7.83 1.95 -3.54
N ALA A 85 -8.37 0.81 -3.97
CA ALA A 85 -9.17 -0.05 -3.10
C ALA A 85 -8.38 -0.60 -1.90
N ILE A 86 -7.08 -0.86 -2.09
CA ILE A 86 -6.15 -1.23 -1.03
C ILE A 86 -5.98 -0.08 -0.04
N LEU A 87 -5.75 1.14 -0.53
CA LEU A 87 -5.65 2.34 0.31
C LEU A 87 -6.91 2.55 1.16
N ASP A 88 -8.10 2.38 0.59
CA ASP A 88 -9.36 2.46 1.35
C ASP A 88 -9.41 1.42 2.47
N THR A 89 -9.03 0.18 2.17
CA THR A 89 -8.99 -0.91 3.15
C THR A 89 -7.96 -0.68 4.25
N ILE A 90 -6.79 -0.11 3.92
CA ILE A 90 -5.75 0.25 4.90
C ILE A 90 -6.24 1.38 5.81
N ASN A 91 -6.95 2.37 5.27
CA ASN A 91 -7.56 3.44 6.07
C ASN A 91 -8.61 2.89 7.03
N GLU A 92 -9.50 2.00 6.57
CA GLU A 92 -10.45 1.28 7.42
C GLU A 92 -9.73 0.51 8.54
N CYS A 93 -8.69 -0.26 8.20
CA CYS A 93 -7.90 -1.01 9.19
C CYS A 93 -7.19 -0.09 10.18
N SER A 94 -6.72 1.07 9.73
CA SER A 94 -6.07 2.07 10.58
C SER A 94 -7.04 2.70 11.58
N ASP A 95 -8.29 2.94 11.19
CA ASP A 95 -9.34 3.38 12.11
C ASP A 95 -9.61 2.31 13.18
N LEU A 96 -9.75 1.05 12.76
CA LEU A 96 -9.92 -0.07 13.68
C LEU A 96 -8.71 -0.23 14.62
N ALA A 97 -7.50 -0.05 14.10
CA ALA A 97 -6.26 -0.10 14.88
C ALA A 97 -6.27 0.96 15.98
N LYS A 98 -6.60 2.22 15.63
CA LYS A 98 -6.72 3.32 16.62
C LYS A 98 -7.76 3.01 17.68
N ARG A 99 -8.95 2.55 17.28
CA ARG A 99 -10.01 2.15 18.21
C ARG A 99 -9.58 1.00 19.12
N CYS A 100 -8.77 0.07 18.63
CA CYS A 100 -8.16 -0.99 19.43
C CYS A 100 -7.11 -0.47 20.42
N VAL A 101 -6.26 0.48 20.03
CA VAL A 101 -5.26 1.12 20.92
C VAL A 101 -5.95 1.89 22.04
N GLU A 102 -6.97 2.68 21.70
CA GLU A 102 -7.72 3.50 22.65
C GLU A 102 -8.76 2.69 23.45
N ILE A 103 -8.96 1.40 23.11
CA ILE A 103 -9.99 0.52 23.69
C ILE A 103 -11.39 1.18 23.61
N SER A 104 -11.61 2.00 22.58
CA SER A 104 -12.81 2.83 22.40
C SER A 104 -13.79 2.20 21.39
N TYR A 105 -13.98 0.87 21.47
CA TYR A 105 -14.90 0.14 20.60
C TYR A 105 -16.17 -0.30 21.34
N SER A 106 -17.33 -0.13 20.69
CA SER A 106 -18.67 -0.33 21.29
C SER A 106 -19.04 -1.79 21.58
N GLY A 107 -18.23 -2.76 21.15
CA GLY A 107 -18.45 -4.18 21.43
C GLY A 107 -17.30 -5.05 20.96
N LYS A 108 -16.88 -6.01 21.80
CA LYS A 108 -15.78 -6.94 21.48
C LYS A 108 -16.10 -7.84 20.29
N LEU A 109 -17.35 -8.34 20.18
CA LEU A 109 -17.78 -9.22 19.09
C LEU A 109 -17.88 -8.48 17.76
N LEU A 110 -18.44 -7.26 17.79
CA LEU A 110 -18.46 -6.38 16.61
C LEU A 110 -17.04 -6.11 16.12
N MET A 111 -16.14 -5.70 17.03
CA MET A 111 -14.75 -5.46 16.69
C MET A 111 -14.04 -6.70 16.13
N GLN A 112 -14.29 -7.89 16.69
CA GLN A 112 -13.74 -9.13 16.16
C GLN A 112 -14.25 -9.45 14.75
N SER A 113 -15.51 -9.13 14.47
CA SER A 113 -16.10 -9.28 13.13
C SER A 113 -15.49 -8.28 12.16
N ASP A 114 -15.34 -7.01 12.57
CA ASP A 114 -14.72 -5.97 11.75
C ASP A 114 -13.28 -6.35 11.37
N LEU A 115 -12.51 -6.87 12.34
CA LEU A 115 -11.15 -7.37 12.11
C LEU A 115 -11.13 -8.60 11.17
N ASP A 116 -12.15 -9.46 11.25
CA ASP A 116 -12.28 -10.62 10.36
C ASP A 116 -12.54 -10.20 8.91
N ILE A 117 -13.48 -9.27 8.73
CA ILE A 117 -13.84 -8.69 7.43
C ILE A 117 -12.62 -8.02 6.80
N ILE A 118 -11.86 -7.24 7.58
CA ILE A 118 -10.64 -6.59 7.09
C ILE A 118 -9.57 -7.62 6.72
N CYS A 119 -9.40 -8.69 7.51
CA CYS A 119 -8.49 -9.77 7.16
C CYS A 119 -8.87 -10.42 5.82
N ALA A 120 -10.16 -10.71 5.61
CA ALA A 120 -10.66 -11.26 4.36
C ALA A 120 -10.52 -10.29 3.17
N LYS A 121 -10.69 -8.98 3.40
CA LYS A 121 -10.41 -7.95 2.39
C LYS A 121 -8.95 -7.96 1.98
N PHE A 122 -8.01 -8.03 2.92
CA PHE A 122 -6.58 -8.13 2.61
C PHE A 122 -6.23 -9.38 1.81
N ASP A 123 -6.76 -10.55 2.20
CA ASP A 123 -6.60 -11.78 1.42
C ASP A 123 -7.09 -11.62 -0.03
N THR A 124 -8.22 -10.93 -0.20
CA THR A 124 -8.78 -10.65 -1.53
C THR A 124 -7.86 -9.72 -2.33
N HIS A 125 -7.31 -8.68 -1.71
CA HIS A 125 -6.36 -7.76 -2.34
C HIS A 125 -5.05 -8.44 -2.74
N ILE A 126 -4.50 -9.28 -1.86
CA ILE A 126 -3.29 -10.07 -2.14
C ILE A 126 -3.53 -11.00 -3.33
N LYS A 127 -4.64 -11.74 -3.33
CA LYS A 127 -5.01 -12.60 -4.47
C LYS A 127 -5.17 -11.79 -5.76
N ASN A 128 -5.87 -10.66 -5.70
CA ASN A 128 -6.07 -9.77 -6.84
C ASN A 128 -4.76 -9.22 -7.43
N LEU A 129 -3.80 -8.85 -6.56
CA LEU A 129 -2.48 -8.40 -6.99
C LEU A 129 -1.65 -9.55 -7.54
N SER A 130 -1.68 -10.71 -6.88
CA SER A 130 -1.02 -11.93 -7.35
C SER A 130 -1.58 -12.36 -8.71
N GLU A 131 -2.87 -12.23 -8.97
CA GLU A 131 -3.50 -12.51 -10.26
C GLU A 131 -3.07 -11.55 -11.37
N ILE A 132 -2.91 -10.25 -11.04
CA ILE A 132 -2.34 -9.30 -12.01
C ILE A 132 -0.89 -9.65 -12.30
N TYR A 133 -0.13 -9.96 -11.26
CA TYR A 133 1.27 -10.33 -11.39
C TYR A 133 1.40 -11.61 -12.23
N THR A 134 0.63 -12.66 -11.97
CA THR A 134 0.63 -13.89 -12.78
C THR A 134 0.10 -13.65 -14.19
N SER A 135 -0.94 -12.83 -14.37
CA SER A 135 -1.45 -12.50 -15.71
C SER A 135 -0.45 -11.65 -16.52
N GLY A 136 0.31 -10.79 -15.86
CA GLY A 136 1.44 -10.05 -16.42
C GLY A 136 2.60 -10.98 -16.79
N LEU A 137 2.93 -11.93 -15.90
CA LEU A 137 3.94 -12.97 -16.10
C LEU A 137 3.55 -14.01 -17.16
N ILE A 138 2.26 -14.23 -17.45
CA ILE A 138 1.86 -15.11 -18.55
C ILE A 138 2.15 -14.45 -19.91
N ARG A 139 2.27 -13.11 -19.96
CA ARG A 139 2.73 -12.39 -21.16
C ARG A 139 4.25 -12.32 -21.24
N ASP A 140 4.93 -12.16 -20.12
CA ASP A 140 6.39 -12.31 -19.96
C ASP A 140 6.69 -13.66 -19.29
N SER A 141 6.45 -14.74 -20.03
CA SER A 141 6.82 -16.08 -19.58
C SER A 141 8.29 -16.06 -19.13
N TYR A 142 8.57 -16.57 -17.92
CA TYR A 142 9.86 -16.60 -17.21
C TYR A 142 10.15 -15.47 -16.18
N CYS A 143 9.31 -15.30 -15.16
CA CYS A 143 9.85 -15.00 -13.81
C CYS A 143 8.92 -15.52 -12.70
N HIS A 144 9.03 -16.81 -12.40
CA HIS A 144 8.29 -17.50 -11.32
C HIS A 144 8.93 -17.32 -9.92
N CYS A 145 9.98 -16.51 -9.77
CA CYS A 145 10.90 -16.72 -8.64
C CYS A 145 10.66 -15.89 -7.36
N CYS A 146 9.79 -14.88 -7.33
CA CYS A 146 9.82 -13.94 -6.18
C CYS A 146 8.76 -14.16 -5.08
N PHE A 147 7.65 -14.88 -5.32
CA PHE A 147 6.56 -14.92 -4.33
C PHE A 147 6.60 -16.12 -3.36
N GLU A 148 7.22 -17.24 -3.72
CA GLU A 148 7.23 -18.44 -2.86
C GLU A 148 8.51 -18.67 -2.05
N ALA A 149 9.62 -17.97 -2.32
CA ALA A 149 10.90 -18.27 -1.67
C ALA A 149 11.00 -17.76 -0.22
N GLU A 150 10.35 -16.65 0.13
CA GLU A 150 10.51 -16.04 1.46
C GLU A 150 9.66 -16.72 2.55
N ARG A 151 8.59 -17.43 2.16
CA ARG A 151 7.61 -17.98 3.13
C ARG A 151 8.03 -19.31 3.77
N ARG A 152 9.20 -19.85 3.41
CA ARG A 152 9.68 -21.17 3.89
C ARG A 152 10.91 -21.12 4.81
N SER A 153 11.39 -19.93 5.18
CA SER A 153 12.58 -19.78 6.03
C SER A 153 12.30 -19.47 7.50
N PHE A 154 11.03 -19.43 7.93
CA PHE A 154 10.66 -19.38 9.36
C PHE A 154 9.88 -20.64 9.74
N SER A 155 10.59 -21.75 9.94
CA SER A 155 10.14 -22.89 10.74
C SER A 155 11.28 -23.47 11.54
#